data_AF-A0A853IM30-F1
#
_entry.id   AF-A0A853IM30-F1
#
_cell.length_a   1.000
_cell.length_b   1.000
_cell.length_c   1.000
_cell.angle_alpha   90.00
_cell.angle_beta   90.00
_cell.angle_gamma   90.00
#
_symmetry.space_group_name_H-M   'P 1'
#
loop_
_entity.id
_entity.type
_entity.pdbx_description
1 polymer ?
#
loop_
_entity_poly.entity_id
_entity_poly.type
_entity_poly.pdbx_seq_one_letter_code
_entity_poly.pdbx_strand_id
1 'polypeptide(L)'
;ELANIIGTVDFETGGYTGLKALRIAEATVGVRPRLIIAPEFSHHIDVAAAMETEAKKLNATAIVDGDESGFTNVIAAAANFKEVFFVNGGIEVLDPALKQKVKRKASATIAGHIVRIDFKEGYWHSPSNRKLYGITGTSEVVDHAIGSLTSKANRYNEKNVATIVNQQGGWYLYGNRLCNGTMLPHQRVRYIVGDSILYAHQELVDRNITR
;
A
#
# COMPACT_ATOMS: atom_id res chain seq x y z
N GLU A 1 10.01 -12.89 15.57
CA GLU A 1 9.16 -12.95 14.36
C GLU A 1 9.24 -11.68 13.52
N LEU A 2 8.91 -10.50 14.05
CA LEU A 2 8.96 -9.21 13.31
C LEU A 2 10.33 -8.90 12.69
N ALA A 3 11.43 -9.21 13.40
CA ALA A 3 12.78 -9.04 12.88
C ALA A 3 13.05 -9.86 11.60
N ASN A 4 12.43 -11.03 11.46
CA ASN A 4 12.58 -11.87 10.26
C ASN A 4 11.82 -11.27 9.06
N ILE A 5 10.69 -10.61 9.32
CA ILE A 5 9.92 -9.91 8.29
C ILE A 5 10.70 -8.69 7.79
N ILE A 6 11.29 -7.91 8.70
CA ILE A 6 12.15 -6.77 8.33
C ILE A 6 13.39 -7.27 7.58
N GLY A 7 14.02 -8.31 8.10
CA GLY A 7 15.19 -8.96 7.54
C GLY A 7 16.48 -8.14 7.65
N THR A 8 17.56 -8.70 7.09
CA THR A 8 18.92 -8.14 7.10
C THR A 8 19.54 -8.20 5.71
N VAL A 9 20.61 -7.42 5.52
CA VAL A 9 21.55 -7.61 4.42
C VAL A 9 22.82 -8.14 5.05
N ASP A 10 23.29 -9.28 4.57
CA ASP A 10 24.58 -9.84 4.89
C ASP A 10 25.51 -9.60 3.70
N PHE A 11 26.53 -8.75 3.90
CA PHE A 11 27.48 -8.41 2.84
C PHE A 11 28.60 -9.44 2.68
N GLU A 12 28.77 -10.36 3.63
CA GLU A 12 29.75 -11.45 3.52
C GLU A 12 29.19 -12.59 2.67
N THR A 13 27.92 -12.95 2.88
CA THR A 13 27.25 -14.00 2.09
C THR A 13 26.50 -13.46 0.87
N GLY A 14 26.30 -12.14 0.78
CA GLY A 14 25.43 -11.51 -0.22
C GLY A 14 23.94 -11.78 -0.01
N GLY A 15 23.56 -12.29 1.17
CA GLY A 15 22.20 -12.68 1.51
C GLY A 15 21.30 -11.48 1.83
N TYR A 16 20.12 -11.44 1.22
CA TYR A 16 19.06 -10.50 1.58
C TYR A 16 17.86 -11.30 2.09
N THR A 17 17.33 -10.91 3.27
CA THR A 17 16.19 -11.58 3.90
C THR A 17 15.03 -10.62 4.15
N GLY A 18 13.84 -11.16 4.41
CA GLY A 18 12.64 -10.37 4.71
C GLY A 18 12.32 -9.33 3.63
N LEU A 19 11.91 -8.13 4.06
CA LEU A 19 11.62 -7.00 3.17
C LEU A 19 12.84 -6.56 2.36
N LYS A 20 14.06 -6.73 2.89
CA LYS A 20 15.30 -6.35 2.18
C LYS A 20 15.56 -7.23 0.97
N ALA A 21 15.02 -8.46 0.93
CA ALA A 21 15.08 -9.34 -0.24
C ALA A 21 14.39 -8.75 -1.48
N LEU A 22 13.45 -7.82 -1.31
CA LEU A 22 12.80 -7.15 -2.43
C LEU A 22 13.76 -6.30 -3.26
N ARG A 23 14.91 -5.90 -2.70
CA ARG A 23 15.94 -5.14 -3.44
C ARG A 23 16.59 -5.93 -4.56
N ILE A 24 16.68 -7.25 -4.41
CA ILE A 24 17.33 -8.13 -5.39
C ILE A 24 16.32 -8.77 -6.36
N ALA A 25 15.02 -8.47 -6.24
CA ALA A 25 13.99 -9.06 -7.08
C ALA A 25 14.20 -8.82 -8.58
N GLU A 26 14.67 -7.63 -8.96
CA GLU A 26 14.97 -7.31 -10.36
C GLU A 26 16.13 -8.15 -10.91
N ALA A 27 17.17 -8.40 -10.11
CA ALA A 27 18.29 -9.24 -10.49
C ALA A 27 17.93 -10.75 -10.51
N THR A 28 17.05 -11.20 -9.62
CA THR A 28 16.73 -12.62 -9.46
C THR A 28 15.60 -13.09 -10.40
N VAL A 29 14.55 -12.29 -10.56
CA VAL A 29 13.34 -12.67 -11.32
C VAL A 29 12.99 -11.67 -12.42
N GLY A 30 13.81 -10.66 -12.66
CA GLY A 30 13.59 -9.68 -13.74
C GLY A 30 12.48 -8.68 -13.49
N VAL A 31 11.95 -8.59 -12.26
CA VAL A 31 10.82 -7.70 -11.94
C VAL A 31 11.15 -6.84 -10.72
N ARG A 32 11.00 -5.52 -10.89
CA ARG A 32 11.06 -4.55 -9.79
C ARG A 32 9.68 -4.40 -9.12
N PRO A 33 9.53 -4.66 -7.81
CA PRO A 33 8.28 -4.47 -7.09
C PRO A 33 7.82 -3.01 -7.12
N ARG A 34 6.52 -2.76 -7.39
CA ARG A 34 5.90 -1.41 -7.39
C ARG A 34 4.95 -1.16 -6.24
N LEU A 35 4.45 -2.22 -5.62
CA LEU A 35 3.64 -2.20 -4.41
C LEU A 35 4.27 -3.15 -3.40
N ILE A 36 4.41 -2.72 -2.14
CA ILE A 36 4.98 -3.53 -1.07
C ILE A 36 3.92 -3.71 0.02
N ILE A 37 3.68 -4.95 0.40
CA ILE A 37 2.73 -5.35 1.45
C ILE A 37 3.41 -6.33 2.42
N ALA A 38 3.02 -6.25 3.69
CA ALA A 38 3.29 -7.27 4.70
C ALA A 38 1.96 -7.60 5.39
N PRO A 39 1.09 -8.40 4.76
CA PRO A 39 -0.25 -8.68 5.29
C PRO A 39 -0.17 -9.24 6.70
N GLU A 40 -1.10 -8.83 7.57
CA GLU A 40 -1.13 -9.18 9.00
C GLU A 40 0.05 -8.68 9.85
N PHE A 41 1.11 -8.12 9.26
CA PHE A 41 2.29 -7.64 10.00
C PHE A 41 2.57 -6.15 9.86
N SER A 42 2.06 -5.51 8.80
CA SER A 42 2.34 -4.10 8.50
C SER A 42 1.77 -3.13 9.54
N HIS A 43 0.81 -3.55 10.35
CA HIS A 43 0.28 -2.75 11.47
C HIS A 43 1.29 -2.54 12.61
N HIS A 44 2.37 -3.33 12.67
CA HIS A 44 3.49 -3.08 13.58
C HIS A 44 4.37 -1.95 13.06
N ILE A 45 4.65 -0.95 13.91
CA ILE A 45 5.34 0.29 13.52
C ILE A 45 6.74 0.03 12.93
N ASP A 46 7.49 -0.92 13.48
CA ASP A 46 8.84 -1.25 13.00
C ASP A 46 8.81 -1.88 11.60
N VAL A 47 7.81 -2.72 11.32
CA VAL A 47 7.60 -3.33 10.00
C VAL A 47 7.16 -2.27 9.00
N ALA A 48 6.20 -1.40 9.36
CA ALA A 48 5.76 -0.30 8.52
C ALA A 48 6.90 0.68 8.18
N ALA A 49 7.74 1.03 9.16
CA ALA A 49 8.89 1.90 8.95
C ALA A 49 9.93 1.28 7.99
N ALA A 50 10.18 -0.02 8.14
CA ALA A 50 11.01 -0.77 7.19
C ALA A 50 10.37 -0.80 5.80
N MET A 51 9.06 -1.05 5.68
CA MET A 51 8.34 -1.03 4.41
C MET A 51 8.44 0.33 3.71
N GLU A 52 8.25 1.44 4.42
CA GLU A 52 8.39 2.78 3.84
C GLU A 52 9.82 3.01 3.32
N THR A 53 10.83 2.60 4.10
CA THR A 53 12.24 2.73 3.73
C THR A 53 12.58 1.94 2.46
N GLU A 54 12.12 0.69 2.37
CA GLU A 54 12.36 -0.16 1.20
C GLU A 54 11.55 0.30 -0.01
N ALA A 55 10.31 0.74 0.18
CA ALA A 55 9.47 1.26 -0.89
C ALA A 55 10.10 2.49 -1.56
N LYS A 56 10.65 3.42 -0.78
CA LYS A 56 11.37 4.59 -1.29
C LYS A 56 12.58 4.21 -2.15
N LYS A 57 13.36 3.21 -1.73
CA LYS A 57 14.54 2.74 -2.47
C LYS A 57 14.18 2.11 -3.81
N LEU A 58 12.99 1.51 -3.89
CA LEU A 58 12.52 0.80 -5.08
C LEU A 58 11.59 1.63 -5.96
N ASN A 59 11.37 2.91 -5.64
CA ASN A 59 10.35 3.73 -6.30
C ASN A 59 9.00 2.99 -6.35
N ALA A 60 8.61 2.45 -5.19
CA ALA A 60 7.40 1.67 -4.95
C ALA A 60 6.52 2.35 -3.89
N THR A 61 5.29 1.87 -3.72
CA THR A 61 4.40 2.33 -2.65
C THR A 61 4.18 1.22 -1.62
N ALA A 62 4.45 1.50 -0.35
CA ALA A 62 4.08 0.63 0.75
C ALA A 62 2.60 0.81 1.10
N ILE A 63 1.85 -0.28 1.19
CA ILE A 63 0.47 -0.30 1.68
C ILE A 63 0.50 -0.87 3.09
N VAL A 64 0.18 -0.02 4.06
CA VAL A 64 0.29 -0.34 5.49
C VAL A 64 -1.10 -0.40 6.11
N ASP A 65 -1.33 -1.44 6.91
CA ASP A 65 -2.58 -1.67 7.62
C ASP A 65 -2.63 -0.89 8.93
N GLY A 66 -3.81 -0.35 9.26
CA GLY A 66 -4.14 0.09 10.60
C GLY A 66 -4.32 -1.08 11.57
N ASP A 67 -4.04 -0.84 12.84
CA ASP A 67 -4.24 -1.80 13.92
C ASP A 67 -5.70 -1.88 14.41
N GLU A 68 -6.56 -0.97 13.94
CA GLU A 68 -7.97 -0.82 14.35
C GLU A 68 -8.12 -0.47 15.85
N SER A 69 -7.10 0.12 16.48
CA SER A 69 -7.07 0.45 17.92
C SER A 69 -7.87 1.71 18.31
N GLY A 70 -8.80 2.13 17.44
CA GLY A 70 -9.61 3.33 17.61
C GLY A 70 -9.06 4.55 16.86
N PHE A 71 -9.96 5.48 16.53
CA PHE A 71 -9.69 6.60 15.63
C PHE A 71 -8.41 7.39 16.00
N THR A 72 -8.29 7.82 17.26
CA THR A 72 -7.17 8.64 17.73
C THR A 72 -5.82 7.93 17.57
N ASN A 73 -5.76 6.64 17.90
CA ASN A 73 -4.53 5.87 17.84
C ASN A 73 -4.12 5.60 16.39
N VAL A 74 -5.09 5.25 15.53
CA VAL A 74 -4.86 5.00 14.11
C VAL A 74 -4.31 6.26 13.41
N ILE A 75 -4.88 7.44 13.66
CA ILE A 75 -4.38 8.68 13.03
C ILE A 75 -3.01 9.08 13.59
N ALA A 76 -2.73 8.79 14.86
CA ALA A 76 -1.42 9.03 15.46
C ALA A 76 -0.36 8.10 14.86
N ALA A 77 -0.70 6.83 14.64
CA ALA A 77 0.16 5.86 13.97
C ALA A 77 0.47 6.31 12.53
N ALA A 78 -0.55 6.68 11.75
CA ALA A 78 -0.40 7.13 10.36
C ALA A 78 0.48 8.39 10.24
N ALA A 79 0.44 9.29 11.23
CA ALA A 79 1.22 10.52 11.26
C ALA A 79 2.75 10.31 11.36
N ASN A 80 3.20 9.10 11.76
CA ASN A 80 4.62 8.76 11.81
C ASN A 80 5.23 8.50 10.42
N PHE A 81 4.40 8.35 9.38
CA PHE A 81 4.84 7.98 8.03
C PHE A 81 4.65 9.14 7.04
N LYS A 82 5.29 9.06 5.87
CA LYS A 82 5.15 10.08 4.80
C LYS A 82 4.63 9.48 3.50
N GLU A 83 5.40 8.63 2.83
CA GLU A 83 5.08 8.12 1.47
C GLU A 83 4.37 6.75 1.51
N VAL A 84 3.64 6.48 2.59
CA VAL A 84 2.88 5.24 2.82
C VAL A 84 1.42 5.44 2.44
N PHE A 85 0.82 4.44 1.77
CA PHE A 85 -0.62 4.36 1.61
C PHE A 85 -1.21 3.60 2.81
N PHE A 86 -1.69 4.35 3.79
CA PHE A 86 -2.19 3.80 5.05
C PHE A 86 -3.67 3.48 4.96
N VAL A 87 -4.05 2.24 5.26
CA VAL A 87 -5.44 1.75 5.15
C VAL A 87 -5.89 1.18 6.48
N ASN A 88 -6.96 1.72 7.05
CA ASN A 88 -7.56 1.21 8.28
C ASN A 88 -8.93 0.55 8.03
N GLY A 89 -9.29 -0.36 8.93
CA GLY A 89 -10.62 -0.97 9.02
C GLY A 89 -10.70 -2.42 8.58
N GLY A 90 -9.62 -2.99 8.01
CA GLY A 90 -9.54 -4.40 7.66
C GLY A 90 -10.64 -4.86 6.69
N ILE A 91 -10.69 -6.17 6.48
CA ILE A 91 -11.70 -6.83 5.65
C ILE A 91 -12.30 -8.02 6.40
N GLU A 92 -13.51 -8.39 6.01
CA GLU A 92 -14.11 -9.67 6.33
C GLU A 92 -14.26 -10.48 5.05
N VAL A 93 -13.83 -11.74 5.09
CA VAL A 93 -13.89 -12.69 3.97
C VAL A 93 -14.47 -14.01 4.45
N LEU A 94 -15.13 -14.76 3.56
CA LEU A 94 -15.51 -16.14 3.84
C LEU A 94 -14.29 -17.04 3.68
N ASP A 95 -13.83 -17.67 4.76
CA ASP A 95 -12.78 -18.67 4.71
C ASP A 95 -13.41 -20.02 4.30
N PRO A 96 -13.06 -20.57 3.11
CA PRO A 96 -13.68 -21.81 2.63
C PRO A 96 -13.24 -23.04 3.44
N ALA A 97 -12.04 -23.03 4.04
CA ALA A 97 -11.56 -24.14 4.85
C ALA A 97 -12.28 -24.17 6.20
N LEU A 98 -12.46 -23.00 6.82
CA LEU A 98 -13.15 -22.86 8.10
C LEU A 98 -14.68 -22.76 7.96
N LYS A 99 -15.19 -22.58 6.74
CA LYS A 99 -16.62 -22.36 6.43
C LYS A 99 -17.26 -21.23 7.24
N GLN A 100 -16.48 -20.21 7.57
CA GLN A 100 -16.93 -19.08 8.38
C GLN A 100 -16.31 -17.78 7.91
N LYS A 101 -16.95 -16.67 8.29
CA LYS A 101 -16.41 -15.34 8.05
C LYS A 101 -15.25 -15.08 8.99
N VAL A 102 -14.15 -14.58 8.45
CA VAL A 102 -12.94 -14.24 9.20
C VAL A 102 -12.51 -12.83 8.89
N LYS A 103 -12.01 -12.15 9.92
CA LYS A 103 -11.40 -10.83 9.78
C LYS A 103 -9.93 -10.96 9.39
N ARG A 104 -9.49 -10.09 8.50
CA ARG A 104 -8.10 -9.98 8.00
C ARG A 104 -7.74 -8.51 7.81
N LYS A 105 -6.45 -8.23 7.75
CA LYS A 105 -5.94 -6.92 7.35
C LYS A 105 -6.17 -6.66 5.86
N ALA A 106 -6.22 -5.39 5.47
CA ALA A 106 -6.73 -4.97 4.17
C ALA A 106 -5.67 -4.95 3.06
N SER A 107 -4.38 -4.82 3.40
CA SER A 107 -3.27 -4.56 2.49
C SER A 107 -3.23 -5.48 1.27
N ALA A 108 -3.43 -6.79 1.46
CA ALA A 108 -3.46 -7.75 0.35
C ALA A 108 -4.62 -7.49 -0.63
N THR A 109 -5.82 -7.24 -0.11
CA THR A 109 -7.01 -6.93 -0.94
C THR A 109 -6.85 -5.60 -1.65
N ILE A 110 -6.30 -4.59 -0.96
CA ILE A 110 -6.05 -3.28 -1.55
C ILE A 110 -4.97 -3.33 -2.63
N ALA A 111 -3.90 -4.10 -2.44
CA ALA A 111 -2.88 -4.29 -3.46
C ALA A 111 -3.48 -4.92 -4.72
N GLY A 112 -4.26 -6.00 -4.59
CA GLY A 112 -4.95 -6.62 -5.72
C GLY A 112 -5.95 -5.68 -6.40
N HIS A 113 -6.65 -4.86 -5.62
CA HIS A 113 -7.55 -3.82 -6.14
C HIS A 113 -6.81 -2.79 -6.98
N ILE A 114 -5.69 -2.26 -6.49
CA ILE A 114 -4.86 -1.30 -7.24
C ILE A 114 -4.37 -1.93 -8.55
N VAL A 115 -3.80 -3.14 -8.51
CA VAL A 115 -3.32 -3.84 -9.70
C VAL A 115 -4.44 -4.04 -10.73
N ARG A 116 -5.65 -4.38 -10.28
CA ARG A 116 -6.81 -4.51 -11.17
C ARG A 116 -7.16 -3.18 -11.86
N ILE A 117 -7.08 -2.05 -11.14
CA ILE A 117 -7.35 -0.73 -11.72
C ILE A 117 -6.24 -0.34 -12.69
N ASP A 118 -4.98 -0.62 -12.35
CA ASP A 118 -3.85 -0.36 -13.24
C ASP A 118 -4.00 -1.10 -14.56
N PHE A 119 -4.42 -2.36 -14.52
CA PHE A 119 -4.63 -3.17 -15.71
C PHE A 119 -5.79 -2.65 -16.58
N LYS A 120 -6.88 -2.19 -15.95
CA LYS A 120 -8.11 -1.79 -16.68
C LYS A 120 -8.09 -0.34 -17.15
N GLU A 121 -7.50 0.54 -16.38
CA GLU A 121 -7.59 1.99 -16.56
C GLU A 121 -6.21 2.67 -16.65
N GLY A 122 -5.15 2.04 -16.12
CA GLY A 122 -3.80 2.59 -16.08
C GLY A 122 -3.39 3.08 -14.70
N TYR A 123 -2.08 3.09 -14.43
CA TYR A 123 -1.51 3.38 -13.11
C TYR A 123 -1.71 4.83 -12.61
N TRP A 124 -2.09 5.74 -13.51
CA TRP A 124 -2.41 7.13 -13.20
C TRP A 124 -3.85 7.31 -12.67
N HIS A 125 -4.68 6.28 -12.73
CA HIS A 125 -6.02 6.32 -12.14
C HIS A 125 -5.98 6.09 -10.63
N SER A 126 -6.78 6.88 -9.91
CA SER A 126 -7.02 6.68 -8.48
C SER A 126 -7.68 5.32 -8.23
N PRO A 127 -7.30 4.53 -7.22
CA PRO A 127 -8.08 3.35 -6.82
C PRO A 127 -9.30 3.71 -5.94
N SER A 128 -9.43 4.95 -5.47
CA SER A 128 -10.55 5.37 -4.62
C SER A 128 -11.88 5.43 -5.39
N ASN A 129 -12.97 5.30 -4.64
CA ASN A 129 -14.36 5.29 -5.14
C ASN A 129 -14.62 4.19 -6.19
N ARG A 130 -13.90 3.07 -6.08
CA ARG A 130 -14.04 1.90 -6.94
C ARG A 130 -14.38 0.68 -6.10
N LYS A 131 -15.26 -0.16 -6.65
CA LYS A 131 -15.81 -1.32 -5.94
C LYS A 131 -14.72 -2.37 -5.66
N LEU A 132 -14.59 -2.76 -4.40
CA LEU A 132 -13.78 -3.88 -3.95
C LEU A 132 -14.52 -5.20 -4.19
N TYR A 133 -13.78 -6.23 -4.58
CA TYR A 133 -14.31 -7.58 -4.82
C TYR A 133 -13.72 -8.57 -3.81
N GLY A 134 -14.40 -9.70 -3.63
CA GLY A 134 -13.89 -10.81 -2.79
C GLY A 134 -14.01 -10.57 -1.29
N ILE A 135 -14.71 -9.52 -0.85
CA ILE A 135 -14.97 -9.24 0.57
C ILE A 135 -16.46 -9.28 0.87
N THR A 136 -16.80 -9.77 2.07
CA THR A 136 -18.17 -9.82 2.60
C THR A 136 -18.45 -8.72 3.61
N GLY A 137 -17.41 -8.06 4.11
CA GLY A 137 -17.50 -7.02 5.13
C GLY A 137 -16.17 -6.32 5.39
N THR A 138 -16.14 -5.51 6.45
CA THR A 138 -14.94 -4.88 7.02
C THR A 138 -14.77 -5.33 8.47
N SER A 139 -13.53 -5.27 8.98
CA SER A 139 -13.25 -5.60 10.38
C SER A 139 -13.78 -4.52 11.32
N GLU A 140 -13.59 -3.25 10.95
CA GLU A 140 -14.13 -2.06 11.59
C GLU A 140 -15.28 -1.51 10.77
N VAL A 141 -16.41 -1.24 11.43
CA VAL A 141 -17.52 -0.54 10.79
C VAL A 141 -17.18 0.94 10.70
N VAL A 142 -17.15 1.47 9.48
CA VAL A 142 -16.89 2.87 9.20
C VAL A 142 -18.15 3.47 8.59
N ASP A 143 -18.74 4.46 9.27
CA ASP A 143 -19.87 5.19 8.71
C ASP A 143 -19.41 6.08 7.56
N HIS A 144 -20.25 6.11 6.53
CA HIS A 144 -20.04 6.92 5.35
C HIS A 144 -21.38 7.47 4.89
N ALA A 145 -21.58 8.76 5.12
CA ALA A 145 -22.72 9.51 4.58
C ALA A 145 -22.21 10.50 3.53
N ILE A 146 -22.80 10.46 2.34
CA ILE A 146 -22.43 11.35 1.24
C ILE A 146 -22.66 12.80 1.70
N GLY A 147 -21.62 13.64 1.62
CA GLY A 147 -21.67 15.04 2.07
C GLY A 147 -21.51 15.26 3.57
N SER A 148 -21.35 14.21 4.39
CA SER A 148 -21.12 14.36 5.82
C SER A 148 -19.67 14.68 6.14
N LEU A 149 -19.44 15.85 6.76
CA LEU A 149 -18.13 16.27 7.26
C LEU A 149 -17.71 15.50 8.51
N THR A 150 -18.67 14.97 9.28
CA THR A 150 -18.42 14.32 10.57
C THR A 150 -18.32 12.80 10.47
N SER A 151 -18.62 12.22 9.30
CA SER A 151 -18.55 10.78 9.11
C SER A 151 -17.13 10.26 9.37
N LYS A 152 -17.01 9.07 9.97
CA LYS A 152 -15.70 8.50 10.31
C LYS A 152 -14.84 8.27 9.07
N ALA A 153 -15.44 7.91 7.93
CA ALA A 153 -14.75 7.84 6.64
C ALA A 153 -14.11 9.19 6.26
N ASN A 154 -14.85 10.30 6.40
CA ASN A 154 -14.31 11.63 6.11
C ASN A 154 -13.22 12.03 7.12
N ARG A 155 -13.44 11.76 8.41
CA ARG A 155 -12.47 12.05 9.49
C ARG A 155 -11.14 11.31 9.30
N TYR A 156 -11.16 10.06 8.84
CA TYR A 156 -9.94 9.33 8.48
C TYR A 156 -9.26 9.93 7.25
N ASN A 157 -10.03 10.23 6.20
CA ASN A 157 -9.49 10.78 4.96
C ASN A 157 -8.89 12.20 5.11
N GLU A 158 -9.43 13.02 6.02
CA GLU A 158 -8.84 14.32 6.46
C GLU A 158 -7.46 14.15 7.11
N LYS A 159 -7.18 12.98 7.67
CA LYS A 159 -5.90 12.61 8.28
C LYS A 159 -5.07 11.69 7.40
N ASN A 160 -5.34 11.67 6.10
CA ASN A 160 -4.63 10.86 5.10
C ASN A 160 -4.67 9.34 5.37
N VAL A 161 -5.71 8.87 6.05
CA VAL A 161 -5.97 7.44 6.26
C VAL A 161 -7.09 7.01 5.32
N ALA A 162 -6.80 6.03 4.45
CA ALA A 162 -7.82 5.40 3.62
C ALA A 162 -8.61 4.37 4.44
N THR A 163 -9.85 4.14 4.06
CA THR A 163 -10.75 3.15 4.69
C THR A 163 -11.60 2.45 3.64
N ILE A 164 -12.36 1.46 4.08
CA ILE A 164 -13.34 0.75 3.24
C ILE A 164 -14.73 1.11 3.74
N VAL A 165 -15.59 1.52 2.81
CA VAL A 165 -16.94 1.99 3.12
C VAL A 165 -17.97 1.14 2.40
N ASN A 166 -19.11 0.93 3.05
CA ASN A 166 -20.28 0.36 2.40
C ASN A 166 -21.12 1.48 1.77
N GLN A 167 -21.37 1.39 0.47
CA GLN A 167 -22.25 2.31 -0.24
C GLN A 167 -23.09 1.52 -1.24
N GLN A 168 -24.39 1.80 -1.31
CA GLN A 168 -25.29 1.22 -2.32
C GLN A 168 -25.21 -0.31 -2.41
N GLY A 169 -25.05 -1.01 -1.28
CA GLY A 169 -24.96 -2.47 -1.23
C GLY A 169 -23.62 -3.05 -1.74
N GLY A 170 -22.57 -2.23 -1.81
CA GLY A 170 -21.23 -2.64 -2.20
C GLY A 170 -20.14 -2.04 -1.31
N TRP A 171 -18.95 -2.64 -1.38
CA TRP A 171 -17.77 -2.17 -0.65
C TRP A 171 -16.86 -1.40 -1.58
N TYR A 172 -16.38 -0.23 -1.14
CA TYR A 172 -15.56 0.67 -1.93
C TYR A 172 -14.34 1.12 -1.13
N LEU A 173 -13.20 1.24 -1.80
CA LEU A 173 -12.04 1.92 -1.23
C LEU A 173 -12.35 3.43 -1.16
N TYR A 174 -12.15 4.03 0.02
CA TYR A 174 -12.36 5.44 0.27
C TYR A 174 -11.06 6.09 0.78
N GLY A 175 -10.47 6.95 -0.04
CA GLY A 175 -9.21 7.62 0.25
C GLY A 175 -8.17 7.36 -0.84
N ASN A 176 -7.40 8.40 -1.15
CA ASN A 176 -6.43 8.39 -2.25
C ASN A 176 -5.16 9.20 -1.93
N ARG A 177 -4.87 9.43 -0.66
CA ARG A 177 -3.69 10.18 -0.22
C ARG A 177 -2.71 9.24 0.49
N LEU A 178 -1.43 9.50 0.30
CA LEU A 178 -0.37 8.99 1.18
C LEU A 178 -0.37 9.79 2.48
N CYS A 179 0.31 9.30 3.52
CA CYS A 179 0.36 9.97 4.83
C CYS A 179 0.85 11.43 4.78
N ASN A 180 1.67 11.80 3.79
CA ASN A 180 2.13 13.16 3.53
C ASN A 180 1.13 14.06 2.78
N GLY A 181 -0.05 13.54 2.40
CA GLY A 181 -1.10 14.26 1.68
C GLY A 181 -0.97 14.21 0.15
N THR A 182 0.15 13.73 -0.39
CA THR A 182 0.30 13.52 -1.84
C THR A 182 -0.72 12.49 -2.32
N MET A 183 -1.38 12.75 -3.45
CA MET A 183 -2.28 11.76 -4.03
C MET A 183 -1.50 10.54 -4.51
N LEU A 184 -2.00 9.34 -4.19
CA LEU A 184 -1.43 8.07 -4.61
C LEU A 184 -1.10 8.03 -6.12
N PRO A 185 -2.02 8.37 -7.06
CA PRO A 185 -1.69 8.38 -8.49
C PRO A 185 -0.56 9.35 -8.84
N HIS A 186 -0.45 10.51 -8.18
CA HIS A 186 0.64 11.46 -8.45
C HIS A 186 2.00 10.87 -8.07
N GLN A 187 2.10 10.25 -6.89
CA GLN A 187 3.35 9.58 -6.49
C GLN A 187 3.68 8.41 -7.43
N ARG A 188 2.67 7.63 -7.81
CA ARG A 188 2.88 6.49 -8.72
C ARG A 188 3.30 6.92 -10.11
N VAL A 189 2.73 7.99 -10.65
CA VAL A 189 3.18 8.61 -11.91
C VAL A 189 4.64 9.07 -11.77
N ARG A 190 4.99 9.80 -10.71
CA ARG A 190 6.36 10.26 -10.46
C ARG A 190 7.37 9.11 -10.50
N TYR A 191 7.07 8.01 -9.81
CA TYR A 191 7.97 6.85 -9.76
C TYR A 191 8.01 6.04 -11.05
N ILE A 192 6.85 5.68 -11.62
CA ILE A 192 6.79 4.81 -12.79
C ILE A 192 7.33 5.52 -14.04
N VAL A 193 6.97 6.80 -14.24
CA VAL A 193 7.49 7.58 -15.37
C VAL A 193 8.97 7.88 -15.19
N GLY A 194 9.41 8.24 -13.98
CA GLY A 194 10.82 8.47 -13.67
C GLY A 194 11.68 7.25 -14.02
N ASP A 195 11.26 6.06 -13.56
CA ASP A 195 11.97 4.82 -13.88
C ASP A 195 11.90 4.47 -15.37
N SER A 196 10.76 4.68 -16.03
CA SER A 196 10.63 4.43 -17.47
C SER A 196 11.59 5.29 -18.30
N ILE A 197 11.78 6.56 -17.92
CA ILE A 197 12.76 7.45 -18.56
C ILE A 197 14.18 6.93 -18.32
N LEU A 198 14.52 6.55 -17.08
CA LEU A 198 15.84 5.99 -16.76
C LEU A 198 16.15 4.74 -17.59
N TYR A 199 15.20 3.79 -17.63
CA TYR A 199 15.38 2.56 -18.42
C TYR A 199 15.53 2.83 -19.91
N ALA A 200 14.75 3.77 -20.47
CA ALA A 200 14.86 4.14 -21.88
C ALA A 200 16.20 4.80 -22.25
N HIS A 201 16.89 5.41 -21.27
CA HIS A 201 18.17 6.10 -21.47
C HIS A 201 19.37 5.29 -20.94
N GLN A 202 19.17 4.03 -20.53
CA GLN A 202 20.22 3.20 -19.93
C GLN A 202 21.42 3.02 -20.86
N GLU A 203 21.19 2.86 -22.16
CA GLU A 203 22.26 2.72 -23.16
C GLU A 203 23.11 3.99 -23.34
N LEU A 204 22.60 5.14 -22.89
CA LEU A 204 23.31 6.41 -23.01
C LEU A 204 24.34 6.62 -21.88
N VAL A 205 24.29 5.82 -20.81
CA VAL A 205 25.15 5.97 -19.63
C VAL A 205 26.64 5.90 -20.00
N ASP A 206 27.01 4.99 -20.89
CA ASP A 206 28.41 4.76 -21.30
C ASP A 206 28.78 5.49 -22.61
N ARG A 207 27.88 6.30 -23.17
CA ARG A 207 28.18 7.05 -24.39
C ARG A 207 29.08 8.24 -24.07
N ASN A 208 30.11 8.44 -24.89
CA ASN A 208 30.99 9.60 -24.80
C ASN A 208 30.19 10.89 -24.92
N ILE A 209 30.50 11.87 -24.06
CA ILE A 209 30.02 13.24 -24.20
C ILE A 209 30.73 13.87 -25.40
N THR A 210 30.01 14.03 -26.51
CA THR A 210 30.52 14.69 -27.71
C THR A 210 30.20 16.19 -27.68
N ARG A 211 30.98 16.98 -28.45
CA ARG A 211 30.77 18.43 -28.61
C ARG A 211 29.55 18.75 -29.46
#